data_AF-A0A0Q7BAJ4-F1
#
_entry.id   AF-A0A0Q7BAJ4-F1
#
_cell.length_a   1.000
_cell.length_b   1.000
_cell.length_c   1.000
_cell.angle_alpha   90.00
_cell.angle_beta   90.00
_cell.angle_gamma   90.00
#
_symmetry.space_group_name_H-M   'P 1'
#
loop_
_entity.id
_entity.type
_entity.pdbx_description
1 polymer ?
#
loop_
_entity_poly.entity_id
_entity_poly.type
_entity_poly.pdbx_seq_one_letter_code
_entity_poly.pdbx_strand_id
1 'polypeptide(L)'
;MGMNVNLTPQLEELVRAKVDSGMYSSASEVVREALRLMDEQDRLRHAKLEELRRDVRAGLDSGKSEPWDAASLKQNARVRRSSKSTTA
;
A
#
# COMPACT_ATOMS: atom_id res chain seq x y z
N MET A 1 27.69 13.42 -10.98
CA MET A 1 27.71 14.47 -9.95
C MET A 1 27.35 13.83 -8.61
N GLY A 2 28.10 14.11 -7.55
CA GLY A 2 27.83 13.60 -6.20
C GLY A 2 26.97 14.58 -5.40
N MET A 3 26.12 14.06 -4.52
CA MET A 3 25.32 14.83 -3.57
C MET A 3 25.86 14.54 -2.17
N ASN A 4 26.16 15.58 -1.40
CA ASN A 4 26.54 15.43 0.00
C ASN A 4 25.30 15.54 0.89
N VAL A 5 25.15 14.60 1.81
CA VAL A 5 24.02 14.53 2.74
C VAL A 5 24.59 14.26 4.12
N ASN A 6 24.16 15.04 5.11
CA ASN A 6 24.56 14.82 6.50
C ASN A 6 23.59 13.83 7.14
N LEU A 7 24.14 12.78 7.74
CA LEU A 7 23.38 11.77 8.46
C LEU A 7 23.45 12.05 9.96
N THR A 8 22.44 11.59 10.70
CA THR A 8 22.55 11.55 12.16
C THR A 8 23.53 10.44 12.57
N PRO A 9 24.17 10.52 13.74
CA PRO A 9 25.13 9.50 14.18
C PRO A 9 24.57 8.07 14.15
N GLN A 10 23.27 7.91 14.46
CA GLN A 10 22.60 6.61 14.45
C GLN A 10 22.47 6.04 13.02
N LEU A 11 22.21 6.90 12.03
CA LEU A 11 22.12 6.49 10.63
C LEU A 11 23.52 6.18 10.06
N GLU A 12 24.55 6.93 10.46
CA GLU A 12 25.93 6.63 10.08
C GLU A 12 26.37 5.26 10.60
N GLU A 13 26.09 4.94 11.87
CA GLU A 13 26.39 3.63 12.46
C GLU A 13 25.66 2.51 11.73
N LEU A 14 24.38 2.70 11.41
CA LEU A 14 23.60 1.73 10.63
C LEU A 14 24.21 1.49 9.25
N VAL A 15 24.56 2.56 8.52
CA VAL A 15 25.17 2.45 7.19
C VAL A 15 26.53 1.76 7.28
N ARG A 16 27.34 2.09 8.28
CA ARG A 16 28.64 1.46 8.51
C ARG A 16 28.48 -0.04 8.80
N ALA A 17 27.60 -0.43 9.71
CA ALA A 17 27.32 -1.84 10.01
C ALA A 17 26.86 -2.63 8.78
N LYS A 18 26.08 -2.01 7.88
CA LYS A 18 25.65 -2.63 6.62
C LYS A 18 26.81 -2.86 5.66
N VAL A 19 27.74 -1.91 5.54
CA VAL A 19 28.95 -2.08 4.72
C VAL A 19 29.88 -3.12 5.36
N ASP A 20 30.12 -3.05 6.66
CA ASP A 20 31.00 -3.95 7.41
C ASP A 20 30.51 -5.42 7.36
N SER A 21 29.20 -5.63 7.18
CA SER A 21 28.64 -6.97 6.96
C SER A 21 29.07 -7.63 5.64
N GLY A 22 29.67 -6.87 4.72
CA GLY A 22 30.07 -7.33 3.38
C GLY A 22 28.92 -7.41 2.37
N MET A 23 27.67 -7.13 2.78
CA MET A 23 26.51 -7.12 1.87
C MET A 23 26.51 -5.94 0.89
N TYR A 24 27.22 -4.86 1.21
CA TYR A 24 27.29 -3.64 0.41
C TYR A 24 28.73 -3.19 0.28
N SER A 25 29.09 -2.70 -0.91
CA SER A 25 30.44 -2.22 -1.24
C SER A 25 30.73 -0.80 -0.74
N SER A 26 29.68 -0.01 -0.50
CA SER A 26 29.83 1.40 -0.11
C SER A 26 28.58 1.97 0.57
N ALA A 27 28.76 3.05 1.35
CA ALA A 27 27.66 3.81 1.93
C ALA A 27 26.66 4.31 0.87
N SER A 28 27.18 4.76 -0.28
CA SER A 28 26.35 5.21 -1.40
C SER A 28 25.45 4.10 -1.96
N GLU A 29 25.88 2.84 -1.89
CA GLU A 29 25.06 1.69 -2.30
C GLU A 29 23.93 1.43 -1.30
N VAL A 30 24.23 1.45 0.00
CA VAL A 30 23.23 1.33 1.06
C VAL A 30 22.15 2.40 0.91
N VAL A 31 22.55 3.66 0.70
CA VAL A 31 21.61 4.79 0.56
C VAL A 31 20.77 4.64 -0.71
N ARG A 32 21.36 4.23 -1.84
CA ARG A 32 20.59 3.99 -3.07
C ARG A 32 19.53 2.93 -2.89
N GLU A 33 19.88 1.82 -2.24
CA GLU A 33 18.92 0.74 -2.00
C GLU A 33 17.82 1.17 -1.02
N ALA A 34 18.17 1.89 0.04
CA ALA A 34 17.19 2.45 0.98
C ALA A 34 16.20 3.40 0.28
N LEU A 35 16.69 4.30 -0.58
CA LEU A 35 15.85 5.21 -1.36
C LEU A 35 14.98 4.47 -2.38
N ARG A 36 15.48 3.39 -2.99
CA ARG A 36 14.71 2.53 -3.90
C ARG A 36 13.53 1.88 -3.17
N LEU A 37 13.76 1.36 -1.97
CA LEU A 37 12.71 0.76 -1.14
C LEU A 37 11.69 1.82 -0.68
N MET A 38 12.15 3.01 -0.33
CA MET A 38 11.28 4.13 0.04
C MET A 38 10.37 4.55 -1.12
N ASP A 39 10.94 4.74 -2.33
CA ASP A 39 10.17 5.09 -3.53
C ASP A 39 9.13 4.01 -3.89
N GLU A 40 9.50 2.72 -3.79
CA GLU A 40 8.55 1.63 -4.02
C GLU A 40 7.38 1.66 -3.01
N GLN A 41 7.69 1.88 -1.73
CA GLN A 41 6.67 1.99 -0.70
C GLN A 41 5.75 3.20 -0.94
N ASP A 42 6.30 4.34 -1.36
CA ASP A 42 5.55 5.54 -1.66
C ASP A 42 4.64 5.34 -2.88
N ARG A 43 5.12 4.68 -3.94
CA ARG A 43 4.31 4.31 -5.11
C ARG A 43 3.14 3.41 -4.72
N LEU A 44 3.39 2.38 -3.91
CA LEU A 44 2.33 1.48 -3.42
C LEU A 44 1.30 2.23 -2.57
N ARG A 45 1.76 3.13 -1.68
CA ARG A 45 0.86 3.97 -0.87
C ARG A 45 0.02 4.88 -1.74
N HIS A 46 0.63 5.50 -2.76
CA HIS A 46 -0.06 6.37 -3.69
C HIS A 46 -1.11 5.60 -4.50
N ALA A 47 -0.76 4.42 -5.04
CA ALA A 47 -1.69 3.58 -5.79
C ALA A 47 -2.91 3.17 -4.95
N LYS A 48 -2.70 2.75 -3.69
CA LYS A 48 -3.80 2.42 -2.75
C LYS A 48 -4.68 3.61 -2.43
N LEU A 49 -4.09 4.79 -2.27
CA LEU A 49 -4.85 6.00 -1.99
C LEU A 49 -5.71 6.40 -3.19
N GLU A 50 -5.18 6.27 -4.40
CA GLU A 50 -5.93 6.52 -5.64
C GLU A 50 -7.07 5.53 -5.83
N GLU A 51 -6.84 4.24 -5.53
CA GLU A 51 -7.89 3.23 -5.53
C GLU A 51 -9.00 3.57 -4.53
N LEU A 52 -8.65 3.88 -3.28
CA LEU A 52 -9.61 4.27 -2.26
C LEU A 52 -10.42 5.51 -2.67
N ARG A 53 -9.77 6.52 -3.27
CA ARG A 53 -10.46 7.72 -3.78
C ARG A 53 -11.46 7.37 -4.88
N ARG A 54 -11.14 6.42 -5.75
CA ARG A 54 -12.07 5.94 -6.79
C ARG A 54 -13.25 5.19 -6.17
N ASP A 55 -13.00 4.31 -5.21
CA ASP A 55 -14.06 3.55 -4.54
C ASP A 55 -15.03 4.46 -3.79
N VAL A 56 -14.50 5.46 -3.07
CA VAL A 56 -15.33 6.48 -2.41
C VAL A 56 -16.16 7.23 -3.43
N ARG A 57 -15.57 7.67 -4.55
CA ARG A 57 -16.31 8.37 -5.61
C ARG A 57 -17.40 7.48 -6.21
N ALA A 58 -17.08 6.23 -6.53
CA ALA A 58 -18.05 5.27 -7.03
C ALA A 58 -19.20 5.06 -6.03
N GLY A 59 -18.91 5.03 -4.73
CA GLY A 59 -19.92 4.98 -3.67
C GLY A 59 -20.80 6.24 -3.63
N LEU A 60 -20.21 7.43 -3.73
CA LEU A 60 -20.96 8.70 -3.78
C LEU A 60 -21.85 8.80 -5.04
N ASP A 61 -21.35 8.31 -6.16
CA ASP A 61 -22.06 8.29 -7.44
C ASP A 61 -23.10 7.15 -7.53
N SER A 62 -23.11 6.21 -6.57
CA SER A 62 -24.01 5.04 -6.58
C SER A 62 -25.47 5.34 -6.23
N GLY A 63 -25.77 6.58 -5.86
CA GLY A 63 -27.11 7.05 -5.53
C GLY A 63 -27.26 7.43 -4.07
N LYS A 64 -28.51 7.60 -3.63
CA LYS A 64 -28.79 8.01 -2.25
C LYS A 64 -28.53 6.85 -1.30
N SER A 65 -27.87 7.15 -0.19
CA SER A 65 -27.71 6.19 0.90
C SER A 65 -29.08 5.82 1.50
N GLU A 66 -29.26 4.54 1.78
CA GLU A 66 -30.46 3.97 2.39
C GLU A 66 -30.14 3.41 3.79
N PRO A 67 -31.14 3.28 4.69
CA PRO A 67 -30.95 2.66 5.99
C PRO A 67 -30.37 1.24 5.88
N TRP A 68 -29.35 0.95 6.68
CA TRP A 68 -28.64 -0.33 6.62
C TRP A 68 -29.22 -1.33 7.63
N ASP A 69 -29.64 -2.51 7.14
CA ASP A 69 -30.01 -3.66 7.96
C ASP A 69 -29.20 -4.91 7.55
N ALA A 70 -28.36 -5.39 8.47
CA ALA A 70 -27.52 -6.56 8.27
C ALA A 70 -28.33 -7.86 8.07
N ALA A 71 -29.48 -8.01 8.72
CA ALA A 71 -30.29 -9.23 8.63
C ALA A 71 -30.91 -9.36 7.22
N SER A 72 -31.56 -8.30 6.75
CA SER A 72 -32.13 -8.23 5.40
C SER A 72 -31.05 -8.39 4.31
N LEU A 73 -29.88 -7.76 4.48
CA LEU A 73 -28.77 -7.89 3.52
C LEU A 73 -28.27 -9.34 3.41
N LYS A 74 -28.07 -10.03 4.54
CA LYS A 74 -27.65 -11.45 4.55
C LYS A 74 -28.70 -12.36 3.92
N GLN A 75 -29.99 -12.11 4.18
CA GLN A 75 -31.08 -12.89 3.59
C GLN A 75 -31.11 -12.72 2.06
N ASN A 76 -31.04 -11.48 1.57
CA ASN A 76 -30.98 -11.17 0.15
C ASN A 76 -29.76 -11.80 -0.54
N ALA A 77 -28.59 -11.78 0.12
CA ALA A 77 -27.38 -12.41 -0.40
C ALA A 77 -27.53 -13.94 -0.53
N ARG A 78 -28.16 -14.62 0.44
CA ARG A 78 -28.43 -16.07 0.39
C ARG A 78 -29.37 -16.45 -0.75
N VAL A 79 -30.45 -15.68 -0.94
CA VAL A 79 -31.41 -15.88 -2.04
C VAL A 79 -30.70 -15.76 -3.40
N ARG A 80 -29.87 -14.72 -3.58
CA ARG A 80 -29.07 -14.52 -4.82
C ARG A 80 -28.07 -15.65 -5.08
N ARG A 81 -27.53 -16.27 -4.02
CA ARG A 81 -26.61 -17.42 -4.15
C ARG A 81 -27.36 -18.68 -4.58
N SER A 82 -28.54 -18.95 -4.02
CA SER A 82 -29.35 -20.11 -4.39
C SER A 82 -29.93 -20.01 -5.81
N SER A 83 -30.22 -18.81 -6.31
CA SER A 83 -30.69 -18.64 -7.69
C SER A 83 -29.57 -18.84 -8.73
N LYS A 84 -28.31 -18.51 -8.38
CA LYS A 84 -27.15 -18.78 -9.24
C LYS A 84 -26.78 -20.26 -9.34
N SER A 85 -27.14 -21.10 -8.35
CA SER A 85 -26.86 -22.54 -8.42
C SER A 85 -27.87 -23.34 -9.25
N THR A 86 -28.98 -22.74 -9.67
CA THR A 86 -30.05 -23.42 -10.43
C THR A 86 -29.90 -23.24 -11.96
N THR A 87 -28.92 -22.46 -12.42
CA THR A 87 -28.65 -22.22 -13.87
C THR A 87 -27.37 -22.91 -14.35
N ALA A 88 -27.02 -24.07 -13.77
CA ALA A 88 -25.95 -24.93 -14.26
C ALA A 88 -26.52 -26.27 -14.74
#